data_AF-A0A5C8T4N7-F1
#
_entry.id   AF-A0A5C8T4N7-F1
#
_cell.length_a   1.000
_cell.length_b   1.000
_cell.length_c   1.000
_cell.angle_alpha   90.00
_cell.angle_beta   90.00
_cell.angle_gamma   90.00
#
_symmetry.space_group_name_H-M   'P 1'
#
loop_
_entity.id
_entity.type
_entity.pdbx_description
1 polymer ?
#
loop_
_entity_poly.entity_id
_entity_poly.type
_entity_poly.pdbx_seq_one_letter_code
_entity_poly.pdbx_strand_id
1 'polypeptide(L)' 'ATSEWLFTGTRADGGRVAVEGVDLFVFEGRLIARKSAFRKDRPVQAA' A
#
# COMPACT_ATOMS: atom_id res chain seq x y z
N ALA A 1 -3.94 -12.54 -9.27
CA ALA A 1 -5.03 -11.56 -9.04
C ALA A 1 -4.43 -10.20 -8.70
N THR A 2 -5.22 -9.14 -8.79
CA THR A 2 -4.78 -7.77 -8.49
C THR A 2 -5.74 -7.09 -7.51
N SER A 3 -5.22 -6.21 -6.67
CA SER A 3 -6.02 -5.32 -5.81
C SER A 3 -5.43 -3.93 -5.82
N GLU A 4 -6.27 -2.93 -6.05
CA GLU A 4 -5.91 -1.52 -5.91
C GLU A 4 -6.35 -1.02 -4.54
N TRP A 5 -5.58 -0.09 -3.96
CA TRP A 5 -5.86 0.42 -2.63
C TRP A 5 -5.36 1.85 -2.43
N LEU A 6 -6.00 2.51 -1.46
CA LEU A 6 -5.56 3.78 -0.88
C LEU A 6 -5.26 3.54 0.62
N PHE A 7 -4.09 3.98 1.06
CA PHE A 7 -3.69 3.99 2.45
C PHE A 7 -3.55 5.42 2.94
N THR A 8 -4.19 5.72 4.06
CA THR A 8 -4.04 6.98 4.77
C THR A 8 -3.64 6.71 6.22
N GLY A 9 -2.88 7.64 6.81
CA GLY A 9 -2.47 7.51 8.19
C GLY A 9 -1.77 8.75 8.72
N THR A 10 -1.46 8.71 10.00
CA THR A 10 -0.72 9.76 10.71
C THR A 10 0.55 9.16 11.28
N ARG A 11 1.69 9.79 11.01
CA ARG A 11 2.99 9.40 11.54
C ARG A 11 3.09 9.78 13.01
N ALA A 12 4.05 9.19 13.72
CA ALA A 12 4.31 9.49 15.12
C ALA A 12 4.67 10.98 15.36
N ASP A 13 5.24 11.65 14.36
CA ASP A 13 5.55 13.09 14.37
C ASP A 13 4.37 14.01 13.99
N GLY A 14 3.18 13.44 13.76
CA GLY A 14 1.99 14.16 13.35
C GLY A 14 1.86 14.39 11.84
N GLY A 15 2.87 14.04 11.03
CA GLY A 15 2.81 14.17 9.58
C GLY A 15 1.76 13.24 8.94
N ARG A 16 1.11 13.71 7.87
CA ARG A 16 0.10 12.92 7.15
C ARG A 16 0.73 12.01 6.10
N VAL A 17 0.21 10.80 6.01
CA VAL A 17 0.54 9.80 4.98
C VAL A 17 -0.66 9.63 4.06
N ALA A 18 -0.41 9.66 2.75
CA ALA A 18 -1.35 9.27 1.72
C ALA A 18 -0.58 8.50 0.64
N VAL A 19 -1.00 7.26 0.39
CA VAL A 19 -0.33 6.36 -0.55
C VAL A 19 -1.39 5.63 -1.37
N GLU A 20 -1.24 5.68 -2.68
CA GLU A 20 -2.00 4.83 -3.60
C GLU A 20 -1.11 3.63 -3.98
N GLY A 21 -1.72 2.48 -4.22
CA GLY A 21 -0.97 1.30 -4.59
C GLY A 21 -1.76 0.20 -5.25
N VAL A 22 -1.01 -0.78 -5.75
CA VAL A 22 -1.53 -2.01 -6.32
C VAL A 22 -0.73 -3.21 -5.81
N ASP A 23 -1.45 -4.27 -5.49
CA ASP A 23 -0.90 -5.56 -5.13
C ASP A 23 -1.07 -6.55 -6.29
N LEU A 24 0.01 -7.25 -6.63
CA LEU A 24 0.00 -8.39 -7.54
C LEU A 24 0.15 -9.68 -6.73
N PHE A 25 -0.86 -10.55 -6.83
CA PHE A 25 -0.90 -11.82 -6.12
C PHE A 25 -0.72 -13.01 -7.06
N VAL A 26 0.18 -13.92 -6.69
CA VAL A 26 0.24 -15.29 -7.21
C VAL A 26 -0.30 -16.22 -6.14
N PHE A 27 -1.21 -17.12 -6.54
CA PHE A 27 -1.82 -18.09 -5.63
C PHE A 27 -1.37 -19.50 -5.98
N GLU A 28 -1.18 -20.32 -4.94
CA GLU A 28 -1.04 -21.76 -5.05
C GLU A 28 -2.20 -22.39 -4.29
N GLY A 29 -3.13 -23.01 -5.03
CA GLY A 29 -4.42 -23.39 -4.50
C GLY A 29 -5.19 -22.16 -3.99
N ARG A 30 -5.51 -22.14 -2.69
CA ARG A 30 -6.30 -21.08 -2.04
C ARG A 30 -5.44 -20.11 -1.22
N LEU A 31 -4.12 -20.26 -1.23
CA LEU A 31 -3.20 -19.43 -0.46
C LEU A 31 -2.42 -18.48 -1.37
N ILE A 32 -2.10 -17.30 -0.85
CA ILE A 32 -1.21 -16.36 -1.54
C ILE A 32 0.21 -16.90 -1.39
N ALA A 33 0.80 -17.37 -2.49
CA ALA A 33 2.18 -17.82 -2.55
C ALA A 33 3.16 -16.66 -2.72
N ARG A 34 2.74 -15.59 -3.42
CA ARG A 34 3.54 -14.35 -3.58
C ARG A 34 2.65 -13.12 -3.62
N LYS A 35 3.12 -12.05 -2.98
CA LYS A 35 2.57 -10.69 -3.07
C LYS A 35 3.68 -9.71 -3.40
N SER A 36 3.53 -8.97 -4.50
CA SER A 36 4.36 -7.80 -4.79
C SER A 36 3.50 -6.55 -4.64
N ALA A 37 3.94 -5.58 -3.83
CA ALA A 37 3.21 -4.36 -3.56
C ALA A 37 3.94 -3.17 -4.18
N PHE A 38 3.28 -2.46 -5.09
CA PHE A 38 3.80 -1.25 -5.70
C PHE A 38 3.08 -0.04 -5.11
N ARG A 39 3.85 0.97 -4.71
CA ARG A 39 3.35 2.15 -4.00
C ARG A 39 3.71 3.42 -4.75
N LYS A 40 2.80 4.37 -4.73
CA LYS A 40 3.02 5.74 -5.14
C LYS A 40 2.88 6.63 -3.91
N ASP A 41 4.00 6.83 -3.23
CA ASP A 41 4.07 7.70 -2.07
C ASP A 41 3.88 9.16 -2.49
N ARG A 42 2.99 9.85 -1.79
CA ARG A 42 2.91 11.31 -1.88
C ARG A 42 4.01 11.93 -1.00
N PRO A 43 4.50 13.14 -1.33
CA PRO A 43 5.41 13.87 -0.46
C PRO A 43 4.84 13.99 0.95
N VAL A 44 5.71 13.88 1.96
CA VAL A 44 5.32 14.01 3.36
C VAL A 44 4.69 15.37 3.57
N GLN A 45 3.46 15.39 4.07
CA GLN A 45 2.82 16.62 4.47
C GLN A 45 3.11 16.82 5.95
N ALA A 46 3.71 17.96 6.28
CA ALA A 46 3.82 18.42 7.66
C ALA A 46 2.41 18.50 8.30
N ALA A 47 2.39 18.45 9.63
CA ALA A 47 1.18 18.61 10.43
C ALA A 47 0.40 19.87 10.00
#